data_AF-A0A9E1S7D0-F1
#
_entry.id   AF-A0A9E1S7D0-F1
#
_cell.length_a   1.000
_cell.length_b   1.000
_cell.length_c   1.000
_cell.angle_alpha   90.00
_cell.angle_beta   90.00
_cell.angle_gamma   90.00
#
_symmetry.space_group_name_H-M   'P 1'
#
loop_
_entity.id
_entity.type
_entity.pdbx_description
1 polymer ?
#
loop_
_entity_poly.entity_id
_entity_poly.type
_entity_poly.pdbx_seq_one_letter_code
_entity_poly.pdbx_strand_id
1 'polypeptide(L)' 'AGRPMKIEGRTWDLITGGALRVKEIREGRATYYIVPFEFLNREYRFFEFEFQPEGTDTVYEHTMKVQLWRQE' A
#
# COMPACT_ATOMS: atom_id res chain seq x y z
N ALA A 1 15.98 6.33 13.09
CA ALA A 1 14.76 6.68 12.35
C ALA A 1 14.48 5.55 11.36
N GLY A 2 13.22 5.32 10.97
CA GLY A 2 12.93 4.40 9.87
C GLY A 2 13.62 4.90 8.60
N ARG A 3 14.22 3.99 7.81
CA ARG A 3 14.78 4.36 6.51
C ARG A 3 13.63 4.63 5.54
N PRO A 4 13.70 5.68 4.70
CA PRO A 4 12.80 5.81 3.57
C PRO A 4 12.81 4.53 2.74
N MET A 5 11.67 4.20 2.15
CA MET A 5 11.47 3.00 1.35
C MET A 5 10.89 3.39 0.00
N LYS A 6 11.37 2.77 -1.06
CA LYS A 6 10.62 2.67 -2.30
C LYS A 6 9.52 1.64 -2.08
N ILE A 7 8.27 2.02 -2.32
CA ILE A 7 7.12 1.13 -2.22
C ILE A 7 6.42 1.07 -3.57
N GLU A 8 6.24 -0.13 -4.08
CA GLU A 8 5.45 -0.44 -5.25
C GLU A 8 4.45 -1.53 -4.91
N GLY A 9 3.52 -1.80 -5.82
CA GLY A 9 2.57 -2.88 -5.62
C GLY A 9 1.28 -2.70 -6.39
N ARG A 10 0.31 -3.53 -6.04
CA ARG A 10 -1.02 -3.54 -6.65
C ARG A 10 -2.10 -3.88 -5.64
N THR A 11 -3.32 -3.51 -6.02
CA THR A 11 -4.53 -3.85 -5.26
C THR A 11 -5.63 -4.27 -6.22
N TRP A 12 -6.44 -5.24 -5.81
CA TRP A 12 -7.52 -5.75 -6.63
C TRP A 12 -8.67 -6.30 -5.77
N ASP A 13 -9.88 -6.15 -6.27
CA ASP A 13 -11.08 -6.82 -5.78
C ASP A 13 -11.35 -8.09 -6.63
N LEU A 14 -12.55 -8.65 -6.57
CA LEU A 14 -12.89 -9.87 -7.33
C LEU A 14 -13.16 -9.63 -8.84
N ILE A 15 -13.21 -8.38 -9.28
CA ILE A 15 -13.63 -7.92 -10.60
C ILE A 15 -12.55 -7.02 -11.22
N THR A 16 -11.97 -6.10 -10.46
CA THR A 16 -11.03 -5.07 -10.94
C THR A 16 -9.72 -5.05 -10.17
N GLY A 17 -8.66 -4.49 -10.77
CA GLY A 17 -7.37 -4.33 -10.12
C GLY A 17 -6.50 -3.28 -10.79
N GLY A 18 -5.48 -2.82 -10.07
CA GLY A 18 -4.55 -1.81 -10.57
C GLY A 18 -3.33 -1.62 -9.66
N ALA A 19 -2.36 -0.86 -10.18
CA ALA A 19 -1.16 -0.49 -9.44
C ALA A 19 -1.48 0.51 -8.30
N LEU A 20 -0.73 0.41 -7.21
CA LEU A 20 -0.84 1.36 -6.10
C LEU A 20 -0.25 2.71 -6.48
N ARG A 21 -0.94 3.79 -6.10
CA ARG A 21 -0.44 5.17 -6.23
C ARG A 21 0.13 5.64 -4.90
N VAL A 22 1.35 5.24 -4.58
CA VAL A 22 1.97 5.58 -3.30
C VAL A 22 2.29 7.07 -3.23
N LYS A 23 1.85 7.71 -2.15
CA LYS A 23 2.21 9.09 -1.77
C LYS A 23 3.07 9.06 -0.53
N GLU A 24 4.32 9.52 -0.65
CA GLU A 24 5.20 9.71 0.50
C GLU A 24 4.91 11.07 1.16
N ILE A 25 4.76 11.07 2.48
CA ILE A 25 4.58 12.28 3.29
C ILE A 25 5.61 12.25 4.42
N ARG A 26 6.33 13.37 4.60
CA ARG A 26 7.35 13.51 5.66
C ARG A 26 6.88 14.54 6.68
N GLU A 27 6.66 14.09 7.91
CA GLU A 27 6.24 14.94 9.04
C GLU A 27 7.23 14.80 10.20
N GLY A 28 8.09 15.80 10.37
CA GLY A 28 9.12 15.80 11.40
C GLY A 28 10.07 14.60 11.26
N ARG A 29 9.96 13.63 12.16
CA ARG A 29 10.77 12.40 12.18
C ARG A 29 10.05 11.18 11.61
N ALA A 30 8.81 11.33 11.15
CA ALA A 30 7.98 10.28 10.60
C ALA A 30 7.90 10.39 9.07
N THR A 31 8.01 9.24 8.41
CA THR A 31 7.73 9.11 6.97
C THR A 31 6.52 8.19 6.83
N TYR A 32 5.47 8.68 6.19
CA TYR A 32 4.25 7.96 5.90
C TYR A 32 4.17 7.64 4.41
N TYR A 33 3.63 6.46 4.10
CA TYR A 33 3.32 6.03 2.75
C TYR A 33 1.82 5.80 2.66
N ILE A 34 1.13 6.69 1.95
CA ILE A 34 -0.34 6.65 1.82
C ILE A 34 -0.70 6.19 0.43
N VAL A 35 -1.60 5.22 0.35
CA VAL A 35 -2.09 4.66 -0.90
C VAL A 35 -3.59 4.94 -0.99
N PRO A 36 -4.02 5.96 -1.76
CA PRO A 36 -5.43 6.16 -2.03
C PRO A 36 -5.94 5.09 -2.99
N PHE A 37 -7.11 4.54 -2.68
CA PHE A 37 -7.84 3.63 -3.55
C PHE A 37 -9.34 3.85 -3.36
N GLU A 38 -10.11 3.57 -4.40
CA GLU A 38 -11.57 3.53 -4.32
C GLU A 38 -12.01 2.09 -4.09
N PHE A 39 -13.08 1.90 -3.33
CA PHE A 39 -13.67 0.60 -3.06
C PHE A 39 -15.20 0.70 -3.04
N LEU A 40 -15.89 -0.41 -3.31
CA LEU A 40 -17.34 -0.53 -3.22
C LEU A 40 -17.81 -0.48 -1.76
N ASN A 41 -19.11 -0.46 -1.50
CA ASN A 41 -19.62 -0.37 -0.11
C ASN A 41 -19.13 -1.51 0.82
N ARG A 42 -19.05 -2.73 0.29
CA ARG A 42 -18.56 -3.91 1.02
C ARG A 42 -17.86 -4.83 0.04
N GLU A 43 -16.58 -5.08 0.26
CA GLU A 43 -15.78 -5.94 -0.61
C GLU A 43 -14.63 -6.59 0.15
N TYR A 44 -14.08 -7.65 -0.44
CA TYR A 44 -12.75 -8.10 -0.10
C TYR A 44 -11.76 -7.40 -1.03
N ARG A 45 -10.74 -6.78 -0.43
CA ARG A 45 -9.63 -6.20 -1.16
C ARG A 45 -8.35 -6.95 -0.87
N PHE A 46 -7.61 -7.25 -1.92
CA PHE A 46 -6.28 -7.80 -1.86
C PHE A 46 -5.27 -6.70 -2.09
N PHE A 47 -4.15 -6.79 -1.38
CA PHE A 47 -3.01 -5.89 -1.53
C PHE A 47 -1.75 -6.73 -1.62
N GLU A 48 -0.87 -6.33 -2.52
CA GLU A 48 0.47 -6.86 -2.67
C GLU A 48 1.41 -5.66 -2.69
N PHE A 49 2.42 -5.70 -1.83
CA PHE A 49 3.40 -4.64 -1.66
C PHE A 49 4.80 -5.19 -1.83
N GLU A 50 5.63 -4.41 -2.52
CA GLU A 50 7.08 -4.56 -2.55
C GLU A 50 7.70 -3.36 -1.82
N PHE A 51 8.55 -3.64 -0.83
CA PHE A 51 9.27 -2.63 -0.06
C PHE A 51 10.76 -2.77 -0.28
N GLN A 52 11.41 -1.70 -0.74
CA GLN A 52 12.87 -1.63 -0.84
C GLN A 52 13.37 -0.47 0.02
N PRO A 53 14.00 -0.75 1.18
CA PRO A 53 14.61 0.29 1.99
C PRO A 53 15.78 0.98 1.27
N GLU A 54 15.97 2.26 1.53
CA GLU A 54 17.10 3.00 0.97
C GLU A 54 18.45 2.40 1.42
N GLY A 55 19.40 2.34 0.48
CA GLY A 55 20.74 1.80 0.71
C GLY A 55 20.82 0.27 0.76
N THR A 56 19.80 -0.44 0.29
CA THR A 56 19.84 -1.89 0.11
C THR A 56 19.17 -2.31 -1.20
N ASP A 57 19.66 -3.41 -1.77
CA ASP A 57 19.06 -4.07 -2.94
C ASP A 57 18.05 -5.15 -2.53
N THR A 58 17.84 -5.37 -1.22
CA THR A 58 16.85 -6.34 -0.74
C THR A 58 15.43 -5.78 -0.87
N VAL A 59 14.59 -6.53 -1.58
CA VAL A 59 13.16 -6.28 -1.69
C VAL A 59 12.40 -7.23 -0.76
N TYR A 60 11.44 -6.69 -0.03
CA TYR A 60 10.53 -7.45 0.81
C TYR A 60 9.14 -7.45 0.19
N GLU A 61 8.49 -8.60 0.16
CA GLU A 61 7.13 -8.75 -0.34
C GLU A 61 6.14 -8.99 0.82
N HIS A 62 4.97 -8.37 0.73
CA HIS A 62 3.87 -8.66 1.63
C HIS A 62 2.53 -8.66 0.91
N THR A 63 1.74 -9.70 1.15
CA THR A 63 0.40 -9.83 0.61
C THR A 63 -0.61 -9.93 1.73
N MET A 64 -1.70 -9.18 1.62
CA MET A 64 -2.79 -9.20 2.59
C MET A 64 -4.16 -9.17 1.91
N LYS A 65 -5.15 -9.76 2.59
CA LYS A 65 -6.57 -9.71 2.24
C LYS A 65 -7.32 -9.01 3.36
N VAL A 66 -8.10 -7.98 3.02
CA VAL A 66 -8.85 -7.17 3.97
C VAL A 66 -10.32 -7.16 3.58
N GLN A 67 -11.21 -7.32 4.56
CA GLN A 67 -12.63 -7.04 4.35
C GLN A 67 -12.88 -5.56 4.66
N LEU A 68 -13.45 -4.84 3.71
CA LEU A 68 -13.73 -3.41 3.82
C LEU A 68 -15.22 -3.17 3.93
N TRP A 69 -15.59 -2.14 4.70
CA TRP A 69 -16.94 -1.62 4.84
C TRP A 69 -16.89 -0.10 4.78
N ARG A 70 -17.76 0.52 4.01
CA ARG A 70 -17.94 1.97 4.05
C ARG A 70 -18.51 2.36 5.41
N GLN A 71 -17.86 3.27 6.12
CA GLN A 71 -18.42 3.88 7.31
C GLN A 71 -19.48 4.91 6.87
N GLU A 72 -20.66 4.84 7.45
CA GLU A 72 -21.76 5.80 7.27
C GLU A 72 -21.57 7.04 8.15
#